data_AF-A0A439NUW1-F1
#
_entry.id   AF-A0A439NUW1-F1
#
_cell.length_a   1.000
_cell.length_b   1.000
_cell.length_c   1.000
_cell.angle_alpha   90.00
_cell.angle_beta   90.00
_cell.angle_gamma   90.00
#
_symmetry.space_group_name_H-M   'P 1'
#
loop_
_entity.id
_entity.type
_entity.pdbx_description
1 polymer ?
#
loop_
_entity_poly.entity_id
_entity_poly.type
_entity_poly.pdbx_seq_one_letter_code
_entity_poly.pdbx_strand_id
1 'polypeptide(L)' 'RTIALARIMMPKSHVRLSAGRTTMSDEMQALCFFAGANSIFVGDTLLTAENPGEDKDSALFRRLGIKPMEREAQ' A
#
# COMPACT_ATOMS: atom_id res chain seq x y z
N ARG A 1 -8.39 6.08 9.52
CA ARG A 1 -9.62 6.89 9.29
C ARG A 1 -9.74 7.36 7.84
N THR A 2 -8.83 8.21 7.34
CA THR A 2 -8.93 8.79 5.97
C THR A 2 -9.02 7.74 4.87
N ILE A 3 -8.24 6.65 4.95
CA ILE A 3 -8.28 5.55 3.98
C ILE A 3 -9.65 4.87 3.92
N ALA A 4 -10.23 4.55 5.09
CA ALA A 4 -11.56 3.95 5.17
C ALA A 4 -12.64 4.85 4.57
N LEU A 5 -12.57 6.16 4.85
CA LEU A 5 -13.47 7.14 4.25
C LEU A 5 -13.34 7.15 2.72
N ALA A 6 -12.11 7.21 2.19
CA ALA A 6 -11.87 7.19 0.75
C ALA A 6 -12.40 5.90 0.10
N ARG A 7 -12.19 4.74 0.72
CA ARG A 7 -12.72 3.46 0.25
C ARG A 7 -14.25 3.43 0.22
N ILE A 8 -14.91 3.94 1.25
CA ILE A 8 -16.39 4.00 1.32
C ILE A 8 -16.94 4.95 0.26
N MET A 9 -16.33 6.14 0.11
CA MET A 9 -16.78 7.15 -0.86
C MET A 9 -16.55 6.70 -2.31
N MET A 10 -15.49 5.93 -2.57
CA MET A 10 -15.06 5.55 -3.92
C MET A 10 -14.77 4.05 -4.00
N PRO A 11 -15.80 3.18 -3.97
CA PRO A 11 -15.63 1.74 -3.79
C PRO A 11 -14.85 1.06 -4.92
N LYS A 12 -14.95 1.56 -6.16
CA LYS A 12 -14.28 1.00 -7.34
C LYS A 12 -12.87 1.56 -7.56
N SER A 13 -12.48 2.63 -6.86
CA SER A 13 -11.19 3.29 -7.10
C SER A 13 -10.04 2.55 -6.45
N HIS A 14 -8.85 2.68 -7.04
CA HIS A 14 -7.61 2.35 -6.35
C HIS A 14 -7.28 3.42 -5.33
N VAL A 15 -7.10 3.00 -4.07
CA VAL A 15 -6.66 3.87 -2.99
C VAL A 15 -5.20 3.54 -2.72
N ARG A 16 -4.31 4.44 -3.12
CA ARG A 16 -2.86 4.25 -3.00
C ARG A 16 -2.34 4.80 -1.68
N LEU A 17 -1.70 3.94 -0.89
CA LEU A 17 -0.88 4.36 0.24
C LEU A 17 0.48 4.79 -0.31
N SER A 18 0.69 6.10 -0.45
CA SER A 18 1.83 6.68 -1.17
C SER A 18 2.96 7.09 -0.20
N ALA A 19 3.19 8.40 -0.03
CA ALA A 19 4.30 8.94 0.75
C ALA A 19 4.15 8.72 2.26
N GLY A 20 5.28 8.70 2.97
CA GLY A 20 5.33 8.57 4.43
C GLY A 20 5.33 7.14 4.96
N ARG A 21 5.34 6.12 4.09
CA ARG A 21 5.36 4.71 4.53
C ARG A 21 6.64 4.32 5.27
N THR A 22 7.76 4.98 5.01
CA THR A 22 9.03 4.77 5.71
C THR A 22 8.92 5.08 7.21
N THR A 23 8.07 6.03 7.60
CA THR A 23 7.85 6.42 9.00
C THR A 23 6.69 5.68 9.66
N MET A 24 5.94 4.87 8.91
CA MET A 24 4.84 4.05 9.45
C MET A 24 5.36 2.70 9.96
N SER A 25 4.82 2.26 11.10
CA SER A 25 5.04 0.89 11.57
C SER A 25 4.34 -0.14 10.67
N ASP A 26 4.75 -1.40 10.76
CA ASP A 26 4.14 -2.51 10.03
C ASP A 26 2.64 -2.63 10.36
N GLU A 27 2.26 -2.46 11.62
CA GLU A 27 0.88 -2.54 12.10
C GLU A 27 0.03 -1.39 11.53
N MET A 28 0.61 -0.19 11.45
CA MET A 28 -0.05 0.96 10.85
C MET A 28 -0.28 0.74 9.35
N GLN A 29 0.72 0.23 8.62
CA GLN A 29 0.55 -0.12 7.21
C GLN A 29 -0.49 -1.22 7.04
N ALA A 30 -0.45 -2.28 7.86
CA ALA A 30 -1.44 -3.35 7.85
C ALA A 30 -2.86 -2.82 8.05
N LEU A 31 -3.05 -1.91 9.01
CA LEU A 31 -4.34 -1.26 9.25
C LEU A 31 -4.80 -0.41 8.06
N CYS A 32 -3.88 0.26 7.35
CA CYS A 32 -4.20 0.99 6.13
C CYS A 32 -4.71 0.06 5.01
N PHE A 33 -4.08 -1.11 4.81
CA PHE A 33 -4.56 -2.10 3.85
C PHE A 33 -5.91 -2.68 4.26
N PHE A 34 -6.08 -3.03 5.54
CA PHE A 34 -7.37 -3.49 6.08
C PHE A 34 -8.47 -2.43 5.91
N ALA A 35 -8.14 -1.15 6.09
CA ALA A 35 -9.07 -0.03 5.90
C ALA A 35 -9.43 0.23 4.43
N GLY A 36 -8.74 -0.41 3.46
CA GLY A 36 -9.11 -0.36 2.05
C GLY A 36 -8.06 0.24 1.11
N ALA A 37 -6.84 0.53 1.56
CA ALA A 37 -5.74 0.79 0.62
C ALA A 37 -5.43 -0.49 -0.19
N ASN A 38 -5.19 -0.36 -1.49
CA ASN A 38 -4.93 -1.50 -2.38
C ASN A 38 -3.88 -1.20 -3.45
N SER A 39 -3.03 -0.20 -3.23
CA SER A 39 -1.91 0.14 -4.10
C SER A 39 -0.81 0.85 -3.32
N ILE A 40 0.44 0.71 -3.76
CA ILE A 40 1.62 1.40 -3.23
C ILE A 40 2.58 1.77 -4.37
N PHE A 41 3.61 2.56 -4.07
CA PHE A 41 4.81 2.65 -4.89
C PHE A 41 5.83 1.60 -4.44
N VAL A 42 6.44 0.91 -5.40
CA VAL A 42 7.51 -0.06 -5.20
C VAL A 42 8.77 0.48 -5.87
N GLY A 43 9.92 0.34 -5.20
CA GLY A 43 11.21 0.88 -5.62
C GLY A 43 11.86 1.66 -4.48
N ASP A 44 13.08 2.15 -4.70
CA ASP A 44 13.90 2.75 -3.63
C ASP A 44 13.57 4.22 -3.35
N THR A 45 13.05 4.93 -4.35
CA THR A 45 12.84 6.39 -4.28
C THR A 45 11.47 6.76 -4.82
N LEU A 46 10.84 7.75 -4.17
CA LEU A 46 9.67 8.47 -4.68
C LEU A 46 10.14 9.57 -5.65
N LEU A 47 9.56 10.78 -5.55
CA LEU A 47 9.98 11.92 -6.37
C LEU A 47 11.30 12.53 -5.89
N THR A 48 11.47 12.70 -4.57
CA THR A 48 12.65 13.31 -3.93
C THR A 48 13.02 12.70 -2.59
N ALA A 49 12.27 11.68 -2.14
CA ALA A 49 12.41 11.07 -0.82
C ALA A 49 12.50 9.55 -0.94
N GLU A 50 13.08 8.92 0.08
CA GLU A 50 13.19 7.46 0.17
C GLU A 50 11.81 6.80 0.25
N ASN A 51 11.68 5.66 -0.42
CA ASN A 51 10.53 4.76 -0.36
C ASN A 51 10.93 3.47 0.39
N PRO A 52 10.00 2.73 1.02
CA PRO A 52 10.33 1.41 1.52
C PRO A 52 10.86 0.53 0.38
N GLY A 53 12.02 -0.08 0.60
CA GLY A 53 12.61 -1.01 -0.37
C GLY A 53 11.69 -2.21 -0.63
N GLU A 54 11.81 -2.77 -1.83
CA GLU A 54 10.96 -3.85 -2.34
C GLU A 54 10.91 -5.08 -1.41
N ASP A 55 12.03 -5.39 -0.75
CA ASP A 55 12.13 -6.51 0.20
C ASP A 55 11.25 -6.32 1.44
N LYS A 56 11.20 -5.09 2.00
CA LYS A 56 10.41 -4.79 3.19
C LYS A 56 8.92 -4.93 2.89
N ASP A 57 8.50 -4.42 1.74
CA ASP A 57 7.10 -4.49 1.29
C ASP A 57 6.68 -5.93 1.00
N SER A 58 7.55 -6.67 0.32
CA SER A 58 7.34 -8.09 0.03
C SER A 58 7.23 -8.93 1.31
N ALA A 59 8.07 -8.67 2.31
CA ALA A 59 8.01 -9.35 3.61
C ALA A 59 6.70 -9.03 4.37
N LEU A 60 6.28 -7.77 4.38
CA LEU A 60 5.02 -7.35 5.00
C LEU A 60 3.82 -8.02 4.32
N PHE A 61 3.75 -7.98 2.99
CA PHE A 61 2.62 -8.57 2.25
C PHE A 61 2.54 -10.07 2.42
N ARG A 62 3.68 -10.77 2.50
CA ARG A 62 3.72 -12.21 2.81
C ARG A 62 3.11 -12.51 4.18
N ARG A 63 3.45 -11.71 5.21
CA ARG A 63 2.88 -11.85 6.57
C ARG A 63 1.38 -11.57 6.62
N LEU A 64 0.91 -10.62 5.81
CA LEU A 64 -0.50 -10.23 5.75
C LEU A 64 -1.35 -11.08 4.79
N GLY A 65 -0.73 -11.96 4.00
CA GLY A 65 -1.42 -12.75 2.98
C GLY A 65 -1.95 -11.94 1.78
N ILE A 66 -1.39 -10.75 1.55
CA ILE A 66 -1.80 -9.86 0.44
C ILE A 66 -1.13 -10.35 -0.84
N LYS A 67 -1.93 -10.56 -1.88
CA LYS A 67 -1.45 -10.99 -3.20
C LYS A 67 -1.45 -9.81 -4.19
N PRO A 68 -0.47 -9.74 -5.09
CA PRO A 68 -0.52 -8.81 -6.22
C PRO A 68 -1.78 -9.05 -7.06
N MET A 69 -2.32 -7.97 -7.62
CA MET A 69 -3.41 -8.07 -8.60
C MET A 69 -2.87 -8.74 -9.87
N GLU A 70 -3.61 -9.72 -10.38
CA GLU A 70 -3.31 -10.34 -11.66
C GLU A 70 -3.43 -9.27 -12.76
N ARG A 71 -2.40 -9.16 -13.59
CA ARG A 71 -2.49 -8.36 -14.82
C ARG A 71 -3.18 -9.22 -15.85
N GLU A 72 -4.35 -8.80 -16.33
CA GLU A 72 -4.87 -9.31 -17.59
C GLU A 72 -3.85 -8.96 -18.68
N ALA A 73 -3.37 -9.98 -19.39
CA ALA A 73 -2.56 -9.76 -20.58
C ALA A 73 -3.45 -9.05 -21.62
N GLN A 74 -3.17 -7.79 -21.89
CA GLN A 74 -3.77 -7.03 -22.99
C GLN A 74 -3.17 -7.47 -24.31
#